data_AF-A0A1S3NAU2-F1
#
_entry.id   AF-A0A1S3NAU2-F1
#
_cell.length_a   1.000
_cell.length_b   1.000
_cell.length_c   1.000
_cell.angle_alpha   90.00
_cell.angle_beta   90.00
_cell.angle_gamma   90.00
#
_symmetry.space_group_name_H-M   'P 1'
#
loop_
_entity.id
_entity.type
_entity.pdbx_description
1 polymer ?
#
loop_
_entity_poly.entity_id
_entity_poly.type
_entity_poly.pdbx_seq_one_letter_code
_entity_poly.pdbx_strand_id
1 'polypeptide(L)'
;LCVCVCVCLQKEDSDAIGELAYYPPNGTFNLMYFPYYGKKAQLNYSQPLVAVKFLNISLNTDVNVECKINSNTLKTGGERDKFAGRVSFKLRITSPIN
;
A
#
# COMPACT_ATOMS: atom_id res chain seq x y z
N LEU A 1 -6.73 -7.52 12.69
CA LEU A 1 -7.26 -6.86 11.48
C LEU A 1 -6.08 -6.64 10.54
N CYS A 2 -6.22 -6.93 9.24
CA CYS A 2 -5.15 -6.74 8.25
C CYS A 2 -5.51 -5.56 7.36
N VAL A 3 -4.74 -4.47 7.43
CA VAL A 3 -5.07 -3.18 6.79
C VAL A 3 -3.86 -2.61 6.07
N CYS A 4 -4.02 -2.22 4.80
CA CYS A 4 -3.02 -1.45 4.06
C CYS A 4 -3.14 0.04 4.42
N VAL A 5 -2.03 0.66 4.80
CA VAL A 5 -1.93 2.09 5.08
C VAL A 5 -0.73 2.66 4.34
N CYS A 6 -0.94 3.69 3.52
CA CYS A 6 0.11 4.39 2.80
C CYS A 6 0.38 5.78 3.37
N VAL A 7 1.64 6.15 3.42
CA VAL A 7 2.14 7.44 3.92
C VAL A 7 3.32 7.93 3.07
N CYS A 8 3.58 9.24 3.10
CA CYS A 8 4.83 9.77 2.56
C CYS A 8 5.98 9.45 3.52
N LEU A 9 7.12 9.00 2.99
CA LEU A 9 8.31 8.67 3.79
C LEU A 9 8.99 9.93 4.37
N GLN A 10 8.95 11.03 3.63
CA GLN A 10 9.47 12.32 4.07
C GLN A 10 8.31 13.10 4.68
N LYS A 11 8.40 13.38 5.99
CA LYS A 11 7.34 14.11 6.71
C LYS A 11 7.15 15.54 6.19
N GLU A 12 8.23 16.14 5.70
CA GLU A 12 8.24 17.46 5.05
C GLU A 12 7.41 17.47 3.76
N ASP A 13 7.31 16.31 3.08
CA ASP A 13 6.50 16.10 1.87
C ASP A 13 5.17 15.39 2.17
N SER A 14 4.74 15.33 3.44
CA SER A 14 3.46 14.68 3.78
C SER A 14 2.27 15.40 3.13
N ASP A 15 2.37 16.71 2.92
CA ASP A 15 1.38 17.48 2.16
C ASP A 15 1.39 17.15 0.66
N ALA A 16 2.50 16.62 0.13
CA ALA A 16 2.64 16.33 -1.30
C ALA A 16 1.85 15.10 -1.75
N ILE A 17 1.50 14.17 -0.84
CA ILE A 17 0.71 12.98 -1.17
C ILE A 17 -0.79 13.28 -1.22
N GLY A 18 -1.23 14.31 -0.48
CA GLY A 18 -2.63 14.69 -0.33
C GLY A 18 -3.53 13.59 0.26
N GLU A 19 -4.83 13.71 -0.03
CA GLU A 19 -5.83 12.73 0.41
C GLU A 19 -5.74 11.42 -0.41
N LEU A 20 -5.90 10.30 0.29
CA LEU A 20 -5.90 8.95 -0.29
C LEU A 20 -7.28 8.30 -0.15
N ALA A 21 -7.78 7.73 -1.24
CA ALA A 21 -8.94 6.85 -1.22
C ALA A 21 -8.52 5.38 -1.35
N TYR A 22 -9.14 4.51 -0.56
CA TYR A 22 -8.87 3.08 -0.54
C TYR A 22 -10.05 2.28 -1.08
N TYR A 23 -9.76 1.21 -1.82
CA TYR A 23 -10.74 0.27 -2.34
C TYR A 23 -10.29 -1.17 -2.04
N PRO A 24 -11.01 -1.94 -1.21
CA PRO A 24 -12.23 -1.57 -0.48
C PRO A 24 -12.01 -0.44 0.54
N PRO A 25 -13.08 0.21 1.03
CA PRO A 25 -12.98 1.25 2.06
C PRO A 25 -12.14 0.75 3.25
N ASN A 26 -11.37 1.66 3.85
CA ASN A 26 -10.40 1.39 4.92
C ASN A 26 -9.19 0.53 4.51
N GLY A 27 -9.03 0.12 3.25
CA GLY A 27 -7.86 -0.64 2.81
C GLY A 27 -7.73 -2.02 3.46
N THR A 28 -8.86 -2.61 3.85
CA THR A 28 -8.90 -3.87 4.62
C THR A 28 -8.82 -5.10 3.72
N PHE A 29 -8.10 -6.12 4.17
CA PHE A 29 -8.13 -7.45 3.57
C PHE A 29 -9.19 -8.30 4.28
N ASN A 30 -10.11 -8.89 3.51
CA ASN A 30 -11.14 -9.78 4.07
C ASN A 30 -10.49 -11.08 4.58
N LEU A 31 -10.73 -11.41 5.85
CA LEU A 31 -10.14 -12.59 6.50
C LEU A 31 -10.63 -13.91 5.92
N MET A 32 -11.74 -13.93 5.17
CA MET A 32 -12.25 -15.13 4.48
C MET A 32 -11.26 -15.72 3.46
N TYR A 33 -10.33 -14.91 2.94
CA TYR A 33 -9.29 -15.38 2.03
C TYR A 33 -8.17 -16.16 2.74
N PHE A 34 -8.19 -16.24 4.08
CA PHE A 34 -7.15 -16.89 4.87
C PHE A 34 -7.73 -18.06 5.69
N PRO A 35 -6.95 -19.13 5.91
CA PRO A 35 -5.57 -19.34 5.46
C PRO A 35 -5.49 -19.86 4.01
N TYR A 36 -4.36 -19.59 3.36
CA TYR A 36 -4.04 -20.18 2.06
C TYR A 36 -3.40 -21.57 2.27
N TYR A 37 -4.02 -22.60 1.71
CA TYR A 37 -3.60 -24.00 1.82
C TYR A 37 -2.70 -24.48 0.68
N GLY A 38 -2.33 -23.59 -0.25
CA GLY A 38 -1.45 -23.90 -1.38
C GLY A 38 -2.20 -24.23 -2.67
N LYS A 39 -1.50 -24.06 -3.80
CA LYS A 39 -2.06 -24.14 -5.16
C LYS A 39 -2.76 -25.47 -5.47
N LYS A 40 -2.26 -26.57 -4.91
CA LYS A 40 -2.84 -27.91 -5.12
C LYS A 40 -4.22 -28.05 -4.47
N ALA A 41 -4.37 -27.51 -3.25
CA ALA A 41 -5.64 -27.56 -2.51
C ALA A 41 -6.62 -26.47 -2.99
N GLN A 42 -6.10 -25.33 -3.43
CA GLN A 42 -6.91 -24.19 -3.86
C GLN A 42 -6.42 -23.67 -5.23
N LEU A 43 -6.80 -24.37 -6.30
CA LEU A 43 -6.36 -24.09 -7.68
C LEU A 43 -6.78 -22.70 -8.18
N ASN A 44 -7.99 -22.27 -7.83
CA ASN A 44 -8.57 -20.99 -8.25
C ASN A 44 -8.43 -19.90 -7.19
N TYR A 45 -7.51 -20.07 -6.24
CA TYR A 45 -7.26 -19.06 -5.22
C TYR A 45 -6.66 -17.80 -5.85
N SER A 46 -7.28 -16.66 -5.55
CA SER A 46 -6.73 -15.35 -5.86
C SER A 46 -6.53 -14.60 -4.56
N GLN A 47 -5.30 -14.11 -4.34
CA GLN A 47 -4.99 -13.31 -3.16
C GLN A 47 -5.81 -12.00 -3.17
N PRO A 48 -6.30 -11.54 -2.02
CA PRO A 48 -7.04 -10.29 -1.93
C PRO A 48 -6.14 -9.10 -2.29
N LEU A 49 -6.73 -8.10 -2.95
CA LEU A 49 -6.03 -6.89 -3.39
C LEU A 49 -6.66 -5.66 -2.74
N VAL A 50 -5.86 -4.62 -2.56
CA VAL A 50 -6.30 -3.28 -2.16
C VAL A 50 -5.77 -2.30 -3.19
N ALA A 51 -6.63 -1.43 -3.69
CA ALA A 51 -6.24 -0.31 -4.52
C ALA A 51 -6.15 0.97 -3.67
N VAL A 52 -5.14 1.78 -3.96
CA VAL A 52 -4.91 3.08 -3.32
C VAL A 52 -4.95 4.13 -4.41
N LYS A 53 -5.84 5.10 -4.28
CA LYS A 53 -6.04 6.18 -5.23
C LYS A 53 -5.61 7.50 -4.59
N PHE A 54 -4.62 8.13 -5.21
CA PHE A 54 -4.17 9.47 -4.86
C PHE A 54 -5.16 10.47 -5.44
N LEU A 55 -5.79 11.29 -4.59
CA LEU A 55 -6.77 12.27 -5.03
C LEU A 55 -6.12 13.61 -5.36
N ASN A 56 -5.21 14.08 -4.50
CA ASN A 56 -4.62 15.41 -4.55
C ASN A 56 -3.08 15.37 -4.41
N ILE A 57 -2.41 14.59 -5.26
CA ILE A 57 -0.94 14.48 -5.24
C ILE A 57 -0.28 15.63 -6.02
N SER A 58 0.83 16.15 -5.49
CA SER A 58 1.63 17.20 -6.14
C SER A 58 2.21 16.75 -7.47
N LEU A 59 1.97 17.56 -8.51
CA LEU A 59 2.49 17.32 -9.86
C LEU A 59 3.92 17.83 -10.01
N ASN A 60 4.68 17.24 -10.92
CA ASN A 60 6.06 17.60 -11.27
C ASN A 60 7.04 17.56 -10.09
N THR A 61 6.68 16.84 -9.03
CA THR A 61 7.50 16.61 -7.84
C THR A 61 7.68 15.12 -7.62
N ASP A 62 8.83 14.75 -7.05
CA ASP A 62 9.17 13.38 -6.72
C ASP A 62 8.65 13.04 -5.32
N VAL A 63 7.66 12.16 -5.21
CA VAL A 63 7.05 11.77 -3.95
C VAL A 63 7.47 10.35 -3.58
N ASN A 64 7.97 10.15 -2.37
CA ASN A 64 8.36 8.83 -1.85
C ASN A 64 7.24 8.26 -0.97
N VAL A 65 6.54 7.24 -1.46
CA VAL A 65 5.40 6.63 -0.76
C VAL A 65 5.82 5.31 -0.14
N GLU A 66 5.42 5.07 1.10
CA GLU A 66 5.49 3.76 1.74
C GLU A 66 4.08 3.29 2.11
N CYS A 67 3.73 2.09 1.66
CA CYS A 67 2.52 1.39 2.05
C CYS A 67 2.88 0.20 2.94
N LYS A 68 2.27 0.12 4.12
CA LYS A 68 2.50 -0.94 5.10
C LYS A 68 1.22 -1.67 5.47
N ILE A 69 1.38 -2.93 5.85
CA ILE A 69 0.29 -3.74 6.36
C ILE A 69 0.29 -3.69 7.89
N ASN A 70 -0.73 -3.04 8.46
CA ASN A 70 -0.99 -3.10 9.89
C ASN A 70 -1.74 -4.40 10.18
N SER A 71 -1.10 -5.28 10.95
CA SER A 71 -1.69 -6.55 11.39
C SER A 71 -1.15 -6.96 12.76
N ASN A 72 -1.98 -7.67 13.52
CA ASN A 72 -1.63 -8.25 14.81
C ASN A 72 -0.60 -9.39 14.68
N THR A 73 -0.51 -10.00 13.49
CA THR A 73 0.29 -11.21 13.25
C THR A 73 1.54 -10.97 12.42
N LEU A 74 1.66 -9.81 11.76
CA LEU A 74 2.81 -9.47 10.92
C LEU A 74 3.80 -8.64 11.71
N LYS A 75 5.06 -9.11 11.77
CA LYS A 75 6.17 -8.32 12.29
C LYS A 75 6.74 -7.45 11.16
N THR A 76 6.23 -6.23 11.03
CA THR A 76 6.84 -5.17 10.20
C THR A 76 8.04 -4.57 10.93
N GLY A 77 9.15 -4.31 10.23
CA GLY A 77 10.27 -3.51 10.78
C GLY A 77 11.64 -4.19 10.83
N GLY A 78 11.86 -5.30 10.14
CA GLY A 78 13.21 -5.80 9.93
C GLY A 78 14.00 -4.87 8.99
N GLU A 79 15.07 -4.24 9.46
CA GLU A 79 16.00 -3.43 8.62
C GLU A 79 16.55 -4.23 7.41
N ARG A 80 16.75 -5.53 7.62
CA ARG A 80 17.28 -6.45 6.59
C ARG A 80 16.27 -6.80 5.50
N ASP A 81 14.98 -6.80 5.81
CA ASP A 81 13.93 -7.10 4.84
C ASP A 81 13.03 -5.86 4.65
N LYS A 82 13.36 -5.09 3.62
CA LYS A 82 12.62 -3.87 3.29
C LYS A 82 11.23 -4.14 2.73
N PHE A 83 10.91 -5.38 2.33
CA PHE A 83 9.64 -5.75 1.70
C PHE A 83 8.73 -6.60 2.60
N ALA A 84 9.20 -7.01 3.78
CA ALA A 84 8.39 -7.71 4.77
C ALA A 84 7.27 -6.80 5.33
N GLY A 85 6.05 -6.96 4.81
CA GLY A 85 4.85 -6.27 5.28
C GLY A 85 4.79 -4.78 4.92
N ARG A 86 5.68 -4.31 4.04
CA ARG A 86 5.65 -2.94 3.50
C ARG A 86 6.20 -2.92 2.06
N VAL A 87 5.85 -1.88 1.32
CA VAL A 87 6.41 -1.57 0.00
C VAL A 87 6.64 -0.07 -0.09
N SER A 88 7.83 0.31 -0.58
CA SER A 88 8.19 1.71 -0.78
C SER A 88 8.47 1.94 -2.26
N PHE A 89 7.93 3.01 -2.83
CA PHE A 89 8.12 3.37 -4.22
C PHE A 89 8.17 4.89 -4.40
N LYS A 90 8.83 5.33 -5.48
CA LYS A 90 8.93 6.74 -5.86
C LYS A 90 7.93 7.00 -6.98
N LEU A 91 7.10 8.02 -6.82
CA LEU A 91 6.06 8.42 -7.75
C LEU A 91 6.29 9.86 -8.20
N ARG A 92 6.24 10.10 -9.52
CA ARG A 92 6.25 11.43 -10.12
C ARG A 92 5.16 11.49 -11.17
N ILE A 93 4.19 12.39 -11.00
CA ILE A 93 3.16 12.63 -12.01
C ILE A 93 3.51 13.91 -12.75
N THR A 94 3.83 13.79 -14.03
CA THR A 94 4.12 14.95 -14.88
C THR A 94 2.83 15.48 -15.49
N SER A 95 2.55 16.77 -15.29
CA SER A 95 1.52 17.43 -16.08
C SER A 95 2.01 17.62 -17.52
N PRO A 96 1.19 17.37 -18.55
CA PRO A 96 1.54 17.81 -19.89
C PRO A 96 1.73 19.33 -19.88
N ILE A 97 2.80 19.77 -20.54
CA ILE A 97 3.04 21.19 -20.82
C ILE A 97 1.95 21.60 -21.82
N ASN A 98 1.14 22.60 -21.47
CA ASN A 98 0.37 23.36 -22.45
C ASN A 98 1.29 24.43 -23.05
#